data_AF-A0A0U1DYN4-F1
#
_entry.id   AF-A0A0U1DYN4-F1
#
_cell.length_a   1.000
_cell.length_b   1.000
_cell.length_c   1.000
_cell.angle_alpha   90.00
_cell.angle_beta   90.00
_cell.angle_gamma   90.00
#
_symmetry.space_group_name_H-M   'P 1'
#
loop_
_entity.id
_entity.type
_entity.pdbx_description
1 polymer ?
#
loop_
_entity_poly.entity_id
_entity_poly.type
_entity_poly.pdbx_seq_one_letter_code
_entity_poly.pdbx_strand_id
1 'polypeptide(L)'
;MTEETASNKRPARRRASRAAGPTGAATAVEVTSPAVVVATPTAARAPQLTPLKAPPRRRAHSRLVAVVAALVLAVATAALGTLAYVMSDQQRGVENAQARNERFVDTGKQTVINMFTYTQNTIDESVKRFIDGTSGPLRDMMSQGNNADNLKALFRDTQASSEAVVNGAALEKVDEIAGNASVLVAVRVTVSDMDGVNSPTRPYRLRVIVHEDDNGHMTGYDLKYPDGGN
;
A
#
# COMPACT_ATOMS: atom_id res chain seq x y z
N MET A 1 -9.19 32.38 14.76
CA MET A 1 -10.25 32.40 13.74
C MET A 1 -9.72 33.10 12.50
N THR A 2 -9.25 32.34 11.52
CA THR A 2 -8.96 32.83 10.17
C THR A 2 -9.16 31.64 9.23
N GLU A 3 -10.29 31.66 8.53
CA GLU A 3 -10.74 30.64 7.58
C GLU A 3 -9.99 30.82 6.25
N GLU A 4 -9.28 29.78 5.80
CA GLU A 4 -8.65 29.74 4.47
C GLU A 4 -9.65 29.17 3.46
N THR A 5 -10.15 30.04 2.58
CA THR A 5 -11.20 29.73 1.61
C THR A 5 -10.61 28.98 0.40
N ALA A 6 -11.03 27.74 0.20
CA ALA A 6 -10.64 26.91 -0.95
C ALA A 6 -11.21 27.47 -2.29
N SER A 7 -10.32 27.91 -3.18
CA SER A 7 -10.64 28.35 -4.54
C SER A 7 -10.72 27.15 -5.49
N ASN A 8 -11.92 26.62 -5.71
CA ASN A 8 -12.16 25.51 -6.65
C ASN A 8 -12.65 26.04 -8.02
N LYS A 9 -11.79 26.01 -9.04
CA LYS A 9 -12.08 26.53 -10.39
C LYS A 9 -12.65 25.43 -11.28
N ARG A 10 -13.97 25.37 -11.44
CA ARG A 10 -14.68 24.43 -12.35
C ARG A 10 -14.45 24.79 -13.83
N PRO A 11 -14.23 23.82 -14.74
CA PRO A 11 -14.07 24.09 -16.17
C PRO A 11 -15.40 24.36 -16.89
N ALA A 12 -15.37 25.34 -17.80
CA ALA A 12 -16.52 25.83 -18.57
C ALA A 12 -16.94 24.87 -19.70
N ARG A 13 -18.22 24.53 -19.76
CA ARG A 13 -18.85 23.63 -20.73
C ARG A 13 -19.15 24.38 -22.04
N ARG A 14 -18.40 24.11 -23.11
CA ARG A 14 -18.57 24.75 -24.44
C ARG A 14 -19.82 24.18 -25.14
N ARG A 15 -20.82 25.04 -25.38
CA ARG A 15 -22.06 24.71 -26.13
C ARG A 15 -21.80 24.74 -27.64
N ALA A 16 -22.59 23.93 -28.34
CA ALA A 16 -22.49 23.61 -29.77
C ALA A 16 -22.88 24.75 -30.72
N SER A 17 -22.33 24.71 -31.93
CA SER A 17 -22.81 25.44 -33.11
C SER A 17 -22.86 24.48 -34.31
N ARG A 18 -24.07 24.19 -34.80
CA ARG A 18 -24.32 23.55 -36.10
C ARG A 18 -24.28 24.62 -37.20
N ALA A 19 -23.62 24.33 -38.32
CA ALA A 19 -23.70 25.14 -39.52
C ALA A 19 -25.04 24.89 -40.24
N ALA A 20 -25.70 25.97 -40.65
CA ALA A 20 -26.94 25.99 -41.42
C ALA A 20 -26.69 25.53 -42.87
N GLY A 21 -27.60 24.72 -43.41
CA GLY A 21 -27.61 24.39 -44.83
C GLY A 21 -28.16 25.54 -45.68
N PRO A 22 -27.84 25.60 -46.99
CA PRO A 22 -28.49 26.54 -47.88
C PRO A 22 -29.81 25.97 -48.40
N THR A 23 -30.86 26.78 -48.18
CA THR A 23 -32.19 26.69 -48.74
C THR A 23 -32.22 27.44 -50.08
N GLY A 24 -32.82 26.82 -51.09
CA GLY A 24 -33.79 27.51 -51.95
C GLY A 24 -33.31 28.23 -53.22
N ALA A 25 -34.31 28.39 -54.09
CA ALA A 25 -34.40 29.23 -55.27
C ALA A 25 -33.94 28.63 -56.61
N ALA A 26 -34.92 27.98 -57.24
CA ALA A 26 -35.09 27.99 -58.68
C ALA A 26 -35.07 29.42 -59.22
N THR A 27 -34.37 29.61 -60.34
CA THR A 27 -34.67 30.66 -61.31
C THR A 27 -34.42 30.09 -62.69
N ALA A 28 -35.51 30.04 -63.46
CA ALA A 28 -35.51 29.84 -64.88
C ALA A 28 -34.72 30.96 -65.57
N VAL A 29 -33.91 30.61 -66.56
CA VAL A 29 -33.52 31.53 -67.63
C VAL A 29 -33.82 30.83 -68.95
N GLU A 30 -34.69 31.51 -69.68
CA GLU A 30 -35.25 31.20 -70.97
C GLU A 30 -34.26 31.61 -72.09
N VAL A 31 -34.01 30.65 -72.99
CA VAL A 31 -33.86 30.76 -74.46
C VAL A 31 -33.14 31.98 -75.04
N THR A 32 -32.05 31.74 -75.77
CA THR A 32 -31.91 32.17 -77.18
C THR A 32 -30.84 31.32 -77.88
N SER A 33 -31.26 30.44 -78.80
CA SER A 33 -30.40 29.86 -79.84
C SER A 33 -31.03 30.19 -81.19
N PRO A 34 -30.33 30.79 -82.17
CA PRO A 34 -30.84 30.90 -83.52
C PRO A 34 -30.88 29.52 -84.18
N ALA A 35 -31.98 29.29 -84.90
CA ALA A 35 -32.26 28.09 -85.65
C ALA A 35 -31.31 27.94 -86.84
N VAL A 36 -30.73 26.75 -86.98
CA VAL A 36 -30.32 26.21 -88.28
C VAL A 36 -30.94 24.81 -88.39
N VAL A 37 -31.86 24.71 -89.34
CA VAL A 37 -32.54 23.49 -89.76
C VAL A 37 -31.59 22.70 -90.65
N VAL A 38 -31.19 21.49 -90.25
CA VAL A 38 -30.70 20.47 -91.20
C VAL A 38 -31.21 19.09 -90.77
N ALA A 39 -32.09 18.57 -91.61
CA ALA A 39 -32.42 17.18 -91.90
C ALA A 39 -32.34 16.12 -90.78
N THR A 40 -33.51 15.61 -90.40
CA THR A 40 -33.70 14.31 -89.76
C THR A 40 -33.21 13.16 -90.64
N PRO A 41 -32.41 12.23 -90.10
CA PRO A 41 -32.45 10.84 -90.50
C PRO A 41 -33.12 10.01 -89.40
N THR A 42 -34.19 9.33 -89.82
CA THR A 42 -34.71 8.04 -89.34
C THR A 42 -34.34 7.59 -87.92
N ALA A 43 -35.36 7.54 -87.07
CA ALA A 43 -35.33 6.95 -85.74
C ALA A 43 -34.82 5.50 -85.77
N ALA A 44 -33.60 5.30 -85.28
CA ALA A 44 -33.13 3.99 -84.84
C ALA A 44 -33.65 3.73 -83.43
N ARG A 45 -34.35 2.60 -83.26
CA ARG A 45 -34.90 2.08 -82.01
C ARG A 45 -33.85 2.12 -80.89
N ALA A 46 -34.12 2.87 -79.82
CA ALA A 46 -33.28 2.89 -78.63
C ALA A 46 -33.16 1.47 -78.03
N PRO A 47 -31.94 0.94 -77.80
CA PRO A 47 -31.78 -0.30 -77.07
C PRO A 47 -32.20 -0.07 -75.61
N GLN A 48 -32.99 -0.99 -75.07
CA GLN A 48 -33.36 -0.94 -73.66
C GLN A 48 -32.09 -1.09 -72.80
N LEU A 49 -31.87 -0.15 -71.89
CA LEU A 49 -30.79 -0.20 -70.92
C LEU A 49 -31.07 -1.35 -69.95
N THR A 50 -30.30 -2.43 -70.06
CA THR A 50 -30.26 -3.48 -69.05
C THR A 50 -29.81 -2.86 -67.72
N PRO A 51 -30.45 -3.21 -66.58
CA PRO A 51 -30.03 -2.68 -65.29
C PRO A 51 -28.57 -3.10 -65.02
N LEU A 52 -27.71 -2.09 -64.83
CA LEU A 52 -26.30 -2.29 -64.51
C LEU A 52 -26.21 -3.13 -63.22
N LYS A 53 -25.71 -4.36 -63.34
CA LYS A 53 -25.50 -5.25 -62.20
C LYS A 53 -24.50 -4.58 -61.26
N ALA A 54 -24.91 -4.35 -60.01
CA ALA A 54 -24.04 -3.77 -58.98
C ALA A 54 -22.74 -4.60 -58.88
N PRO A 55 -21.56 -3.93 -58.79
CA PRO A 55 -20.29 -4.62 -58.80
C PRO A 55 -20.21 -5.62 -57.62
N PRO A 56 -19.62 -6.81 -57.82
CA PRO A 56 -19.54 -7.81 -56.77
C PRO A 56 -18.81 -7.22 -55.57
N ARG A 57 -19.51 -7.13 -54.42
CA ARG A 57 -18.91 -6.68 -53.16
C ARG A 57 -17.71 -7.58 -52.84
N ARG A 58 -16.52 -6.99 -52.80
CA ARG A 58 -15.26 -7.66 -52.47
C ARG A 58 -15.43 -8.35 -51.12
N ARG A 59 -15.16 -9.66 -51.05
CA ARG A 59 -15.29 -10.43 -49.80
C ARG A 59 -14.38 -9.80 -48.76
N ALA A 60 -14.95 -9.30 -47.66
CA ALA A 60 -14.18 -8.71 -46.58
C ALA A 60 -13.17 -9.75 -46.07
N HIS A 61 -11.92 -9.34 -45.81
CA HIS A 61 -10.88 -10.20 -45.21
C HIS A 61 -11.18 -10.46 -43.71
N SER A 62 -12.43 -10.77 -43.36
CA SER A 62 -12.92 -10.92 -41.99
C SER A 62 -12.15 -11.96 -41.20
N ARG A 63 -11.71 -13.05 -41.85
CA ARG A 63 -10.86 -14.08 -41.24
C ARG A 63 -9.48 -13.54 -40.87
N LEU A 64 -8.86 -12.74 -41.73
CA LEU A 64 -7.55 -12.14 -41.47
C LEU A 64 -7.65 -11.11 -40.34
N VAL A 65 -8.70 -10.27 -40.37
CA VAL A 65 -8.99 -9.32 -39.29
C VAL A 65 -9.23 -10.03 -37.97
N ALA A 66 -9.98 -11.14 -37.95
CA ALA A 66 -10.20 -11.94 -36.75
C ALA A 66 -8.90 -12.55 -36.19
N VAL A 67 -8.02 -13.07 -37.06
CA VAL A 67 -6.72 -13.61 -36.65
C VAL A 67 -5.82 -12.51 -36.09
N VAL A 68 -5.75 -11.36 -36.74
CA VAL A 68 -4.96 -10.21 -36.25
C VAL A 68 -5.52 -9.70 -34.92
N ALA A 69 -6.84 -9.57 -34.80
CA ALA A 69 -7.48 -9.16 -33.54
C ALA A 69 -7.21 -10.16 -32.41
N ALA A 70 -7.25 -11.47 -32.69
CA ALA A 70 -6.92 -12.51 -31.71
C ALA A 70 -5.45 -12.46 -31.28
N LEU A 71 -4.52 -12.23 -32.22
CA LEU A 71 -3.09 -12.06 -31.91
C LEU A 71 -2.84 -10.80 -31.08
N VAL A 72 -3.46 -9.67 -31.43
CA VAL A 72 -3.34 -8.42 -30.67
C VAL A 72 -3.90 -8.61 -29.26
N LEU A 73 -5.05 -9.27 -29.11
CA LEU A 73 -5.61 -9.60 -27.80
C LEU A 73 -4.69 -10.52 -27.00
N ALA A 74 -4.12 -11.56 -27.61
CA ALA A 74 -3.20 -12.47 -26.94
C ALA A 74 -1.94 -11.74 -26.43
N VAL A 75 -1.35 -10.87 -27.26
CA VAL A 75 -0.20 -10.03 -26.88
C VAL A 75 -0.59 -9.05 -25.77
N ALA A 76 -1.75 -8.39 -25.88
CA ALA A 76 -2.23 -7.48 -24.85
C ALA A 76 -2.47 -8.19 -23.51
N THR A 77 -3.07 -9.39 -23.52
CA THR A 77 -3.27 -10.19 -22.30
C THR A 77 -1.95 -10.67 -21.71
N ALA A 78 -0.99 -11.08 -22.54
CA ALA A 78 0.34 -11.46 -22.07
C ALA A 78 1.06 -10.27 -21.43
N ALA A 79 1.04 -9.09 -22.08
CA ALA A 79 1.65 -7.88 -21.54
C ALA A 79 1.02 -7.45 -20.21
N LEU A 80 -0.31 -7.51 -20.08
CA LEU A 80 -1.01 -7.22 -18.83
C LEU A 80 -0.69 -8.26 -17.75
N GLY A 81 -0.61 -9.54 -18.11
CA GLY A 81 -0.22 -10.61 -17.19
C GLY A 81 1.20 -10.44 -16.65
N THR A 82 2.16 -10.09 -17.52
CA THR A 82 3.54 -9.79 -17.11
C THR A 82 3.60 -8.56 -16.20
N LEU A 83 2.87 -7.49 -16.53
CA LEU A 83 2.82 -6.29 -15.69
C LEU A 83 2.23 -6.59 -14.31
N ALA A 84 1.12 -7.34 -14.26
CA ALA A 84 0.50 -7.75 -13.01
C ALA A 84 1.43 -8.64 -12.16
N TYR A 85 2.17 -9.55 -12.79
CA TYR A 85 3.16 -10.38 -12.11
C TYR A 85 4.30 -9.55 -11.49
N VAL A 86 4.89 -8.63 -12.26
CA VAL A 86 5.98 -7.76 -11.77
C VAL A 86 5.48 -6.85 -10.64
N MET A 87 4.28 -6.29 -10.76
CA MET A 87 3.68 -5.49 -9.68
C MET A 87 3.44 -6.33 -8.42
N SER A 88 2.94 -7.56 -8.56
CA SER A 88 2.71 -8.44 -7.41
C SER A 88 4.01 -8.85 -6.73
N ASP A 89 5.07 -9.12 -7.48
CA ASP A 89 6.38 -9.48 -6.93
C ASP A 89 7.00 -8.32 -6.12
N GLN A 90 6.94 -7.10 -6.66
CA GLN A 90 7.40 -5.90 -5.94
C GLN A 90 6.59 -5.63 -4.68
N GLN A 91 5.26 -5.82 -4.74
CA GLN A 91 4.40 -5.66 -3.56
C GLN A 91 4.77 -6.65 -2.45
N ARG A 92 5.02 -7.92 -2.79
CA ARG A 92 5.44 -8.94 -1.82
C ARG A 92 6.75 -8.59 -1.12
N GLY A 93 7.73 -8.05 -1.86
CA GLY A 93 9.00 -7.62 -1.27
C GLY A 93 8.82 -6.51 -0.22
N VAL A 94 7.99 -5.52 -0.54
CA VAL A 94 7.69 -4.40 0.38
C VAL A 94 6.88 -4.88 1.58
N GLU A 95 5.85 -5.70 1.35
CA GLU A 95 5.02 -6.28 2.41
C GLU A 95 5.85 -7.14 3.39
N ASN A 96 6.78 -7.95 2.88
CA ASN A 96 7.66 -8.76 3.71
C ASN A 96 8.58 -7.90 4.57
N ALA A 97 9.17 -6.85 4.00
CA ALA A 97 10.01 -5.91 4.75
C ALA A 97 9.21 -5.17 5.83
N GLN A 98 7.98 -4.74 5.50
CA GLN A 98 7.09 -4.10 6.46
C GLN A 98 6.68 -5.06 7.59
N ALA A 99 6.28 -6.30 7.26
CA ALA A 99 5.92 -7.31 8.24
C ALA A 99 7.09 -7.64 9.18
N ARG A 100 8.32 -7.69 8.67
CA ARG A 100 9.53 -7.86 9.49
C ARG A 100 9.74 -6.66 10.42
N ASN A 101 9.60 -5.44 9.91
CA ASN A 101 9.71 -4.21 10.71
C ASN A 101 8.65 -4.15 11.83
N GLU A 102 7.43 -4.56 11.55
CA GLU A 102 6.35 -4.65 12.55
C GLU A 102 6.70 -5.67 13.64
N ARG A 103 7.24 -6.84 13.27
CA ARG A 103 7.71 -7.84 14.24
C ARG A 103 8.82 -7.30 15.14
N PHE A 104 9.78 -6.53 14.61
CA PHE A 104 10.79 -5.89 15.44
C PHE A 104 10.17 -4.96 16.48
N VAL A 105 9.22 -4.12 16.04
CA VAL A 105 8.51 -3.20 16.93
C VAL A 105 7.74 -3.96 17.99
N ASP A 106 7.02 -5.02 17.62
CA ASP A 106 6.21 -5.81 18.53
C ASP A 106 7.06 -6.59 19.54
N THR A 107 8.18 -7.17 19.10
CA THR A 107 9.15 -7.78 20.03
C THR A 107 9.69 -6.75 21.01
N GLY A 108 10.06 -5.54 20.55
CA GLY A 108 10.50 -4.46 21.42
C GLY A 108 9.46 -4.07 22.47
N LYS A 109 8.18 -3.97 22.07
CA LYS A 109 7.06 -3.75 23.01
C LYS A 109 6.97 -4.88 24.03
N GLN A 110 6.99 -6.13 23.56
CA GLN A 110 6.83 -7.29 24.42
C GLN A 110 7.97 -7.42 25.42
N THR A 111 9.21 -7.14 25.03
CA THR A 111 10.36 -7.12 25.95
C THR A 111 10.14 -6.10 27.07
N VAL A 112 9.67 -4.88 26.75
CA VAL A 112 9.39 -3.84 27.75
C VAL A 112 8.22 -4.23 28.65
N ILE A 113 7.16 -4.81 28.10
CA ILE A 113 6.02 -5.31 28.87
C ILE A 113 6.48 -6.41 29.84
N ASN A 114 7.27 -7.37 29.36
CA ASN A 114 7.81 -8.47 30.17
C ASN A 114 8.72 -7.96 31.29
N MET A 115 9.43 -6.85 31.07
CA MET A 115 10.33 -6.25 32.06
C MET A 115 9.58 -5.54 33.20
N PHE A 116 8.50 -4.83 32.89
CA PHE A 116 7.78 -3.99 33.85
C PHE A 116 6.50 -4.63 34.41
N THR A 117 6.08 -5.78 33.88
CA THR A 117 4.86 -6.46 34.33
C THR A 117 5.20 -7.66 35.20
N TYR A 118 4.76 -7.62 36.45
CA TYR A 118 4.89 -8.73 37.38
C TYR A 118 3.81 -8.67 38.45
N THR A 119 3.48 -9.83 39.03
CA THR A 119 2.65 -9.93 40.23
C THR A 119 3.39 -10.71 41.29
N GLN A 120 3.02 -10.53 42.56
CA GLN A 120 3.65 -11.25 43.68
C GLN A 120 3.60 -12.78 43.52
N ASN A 121 2.56 -13.30 42.88
CA ASN A 121 2.38 -14.74 42.66
C ASN A 121 3.16 -15.28 41.45
N THR A 122 3.64 -14.40 40.56
CA THR A 122 4.25 -14.78 39.28
C THR A 122 5.67 -14.25 39.12
N ILE A 123 6.35 -13.87 40.20
CA ILE A 123 7.71 -13.28 40.15
C ILE A 123 8.69 -14.18 39.42
N ASP A 124 8.75 -15.47 39.79
CA ASP A 124 9.68 -16.42 39.19
C ASP A 124 9.43 -16.59 37.68
N GLU A 125 8.17 -16.69 37.29
CA GLU A 125 7.77 -16.78 35.88
C GLU A 125 8.05 -15.47 35.13
N SER A 126 7.82 -14.32 35.74
CA SER A 126 7.98 -13.01 35.10
C SER A 126 9.44 -12.68 34.85
N VAL A 127 10.31 -12.95 35.84
CA VAL A 127 11.77 -12.84 35.68
C VAL A 127 12.26 -13.83 34.62
N LYS A 128 11.78 -15.08 34.65
CA LYS A 128 12.14 -16.07 33.62
C LYS A 128 11.70 -15.62 32.22
N ARG A 129 10.47 -15.14 32.05
CA ARG A 129 9.92 -14.66 30.78
C ARG A 129 10.71 -13.47 30.23
N PHE A 130 11.11 -12.55 31.10
CA PHE A 130 11.99 -11.45 30.73
C PHE A 130 13.34 -11.97 30.23
N ILE A 131 14.03 -12.82 31.00
CA ILE A 131 15.35 -13.35 30.63
C ILE A 131 15.30 -14.21 29.37
N ASP A 132 14.31 -15.09 29.26
CA ASP A 132 14.14 -15.98 28.09
C ASP A 132 13.85 -15.19 26.81
N GLY A 133 13.16 -14.04 26.94
CA GLY A 133 12.89 -13.11 25.83
C GLY A 133 14.07 -12.22 25.45
N THR A 134 15.23 -12.40 26.09
CA THR A 134 16.46 -11.64 25.81
C THR A 134 17.56 -12.54 25.27
N SER A 135 18.55 -11.93 24.62
CA SER A 135 19.75 -12.59 24.10
C SER A 135 20.97 -11.68 24.25
N GLY A 136 22.14 -12.19 23.87
CA GLY A 136 23.38 -11.41 23.84
C GLY A 136 23.75 -10.79 25.20
N PRO A 137 24.35 -9.58 25.20
CA PRO A 137 24.87 -8.94 26.40
C PRO A 137 23.83 -8.75 27.51
N LEU A 138 22.58 -8.46 27.15
CA LEU A 138 21.50 -8.28 28.12
C LEU A 138 21.19 -9.58 28.88
N ARG A 139 21.11 -10.70 28.16
CA ARG A 139 20.89 -12.01 28.77
C ARG A 139 22.07 -12.44 29.62
N ASP A 140 23.29 -12.17 29.16
CA ASP A 140 24.51 -12.46 29.89
C ASP A 140 24.54 -11.68 31.21
N MET A 141 24.22 -10.38 31.18
CA MET A 141 24.15 -9.55 32.38
C MET A 141 23.14 -10.09 33.41
N MET A 142 21.98 -10.58 32.96
CA MET A 142 20.98 -11.17 33.86
C MET A 142 21.37 -12.54 34.40
N SER A 143 22.13 -13.31 33.64
CA SER A 143 22.55 -14.67 33.99
C SER A 143 23.81 -14.70 34.87
N GLN A 144 24.58 -13.61 34.89
CA GLN A 144 25.78 -13.48 35.72
C GLN A 144 25.45 -13.31 37.20
N GLY A 145 26.30 -13.90 38.07
CA GLY A 145 26.43 -13.51 39.47
C GLY A 145 25.15 -13.49 40.31
N ASN A 146 24.20 -14.40 40.04
CA ASN A 146 22.90 -14.49 40.69
C ASN A 146 21.99 -13.25 40.49
N ASN A 147 22.22 -12.44 39.45
CA ASN A 147 21.42 -11.24 39.19
C ASN A 147 19.92 -11.55 39.02
N ALA A 148 19.58 -12.66 38.35
CA ALA A 148 18.20 -13.12 38.25
C ALA A 148 17.55 -13.38 39.63
N ASP A 149 18.28 -13.98 40.57
CA ASP A 149 17.77 -14.27 41.91
C ASP A 149 17.70 -13.01 42.79
N ASN A 150 18.65 -12.10 42.64
CA ASN A 150 18.61 -10.78 43.28
C ASN A 150 17.39 -9.98 42.81
N LEU A 151 17.07 -10.04 41.51
CA LEU A 151 15.88 -9.37 40.96
C LEU A 151 14.58 -9.96 41.54
N LYS A 152 14.49 -11.29 41.65
CA LYS A 152 13.35 -11.96 42.30
C LYS A 152 13.23 -11.54 43.78
N ALA A 153 14.34 -11.47 44.49
CA ALA A 153 14.36 -11.05 45.90
C ALA A 153 13.87 -9.61 46.05
N LEU A 154 14.34 -8.69 45.20
CA LEU A 154 13.88 -7.30 45.16
C LEU A 154 12.37 -7.21 44.93
N PHE A 155 11.83 -7.94 43.94
CA PHE A 155 10.40 -7.92 43.66
C PHE A 155 9.56 -8.48 44.81
N ARG A 156 10.04 -9.53 45.50
CA ARG A 156 9.37 -10.08 46.70
C ARG A 156 9.37 -9.09 47.86
N ASP A 157 10.47 -8.38 48.05
CA ASP A 157 10.64 -7.40 49.13
C ASP A 157 9.72 -6.18 48.96
N THR A 158 9.51 -5.73 47.71
CA THR A 158 8.60 -4.60 47.45
C THR A 158 7.13 -4.87 47.77
N GLN A 159 6.73 -6.14 47.89
CA GLN A 159 5.34 -6.58 48.10
C GLN A 159 4.30 -5.99 47.12
N ALA A 160 4.74 -5.39 46.02
CA ALA A 160 3.87 -4.74 45.03
C ALA A 160 3.73 -5.58 43.76
N SER A 161 2.68 -5.34 42.98
CA SER A 161 2.57 -5.79 41.59
C SER A 161 2.75 -4.58 40.66
N SER A 162 3.18 -4.82 39.43
CA SER A 162 3.41 -3.76 38.45
C SER A 162 2.79 -4.16 37.12
N GLU A 163 2.16 -3.19 36.46
CA GLU A 163 1.55 -3.34 35.15
C GLU A 163 2.09 -2.26 34.19
N ALA A 164 2.43 -2.69 32.98
CA ALA A 164 2.99 -1.83 31.96
C ALA A 164 2.04 -1.70 30.76
N VAL A 165 1.72 -0.46 30.39
CA VAL A 165 0.89 -0.14 29.22
C VAL A 165 1.74 0.63 28.22
N VAL A 166 1.89 0.07 27.02
CA VAL A 166 2.61 0.73 25.93
C VAL A 166 1.72 1.80 25.30
N ASN A 167 2.17 3.05 25.31
CA ASN A 167 1.48 4.15 24.65
C ASN A 167 1.78 4.18 23.14
N GLY A 168 3.00 3.81 22.77
CA GLY A 168 3.46 3.82 21.39
C GLY A 168 4.84 3.18 21.29
N ALA A 169 5.12 2.62 20.12
CA ALA A 169 6.45 2.18 19.76
C ALA A 169 6.71 2.44 18.29
N ALA A 170 7.96 2.74 17.97
CA ALA A 170 8.39 3.04 16.62
C ALA A 170 9.78 2.45 16.36
N LEU A 171 9.99 1.99 15.13
CA LEU A 171 11.29 1.58 14.65
C LEU A 171 12.14 2.82 14.38
N GLU A 172 13.30 2.92 15.02
CA GLU A 172 14.25 4.03 14.84
C GLU A 172 15.25 3.72 13.73
N LYS A 173 15.86 2.53 13.77
CA LYS A 173 16.88 2.11 12.80
C LYS A 173 16.92 0.58 12.69
N VAL A 174 17.19 0.08 11.49
CA VAL A 174 17.54 -1.33 11.26
C VAL A 174 18.97 -1.41 10.74
N ASP A 175 19.75 -2.30 11.33
CA ASP A 175 21.06 -2.73 10.88
C ASP A 175 20.91 -4.14 10.29
N GLU A 176 20.83 -4.21 8.96
CA GLU A 176 20.64 -5.46 8.25
C GLU A 176 21.89 -6.36 8.26
N ILE A 177 23.08 -5.80 8.55
CA ILE A 177 24.32 -6.56 8.60
C ILE A 177 24.42 -7.32 9.92
N ALA A 178 24.08 -6.65 11.02
CA ALA A 178 24.13 -7.23 12.36
C ALA A 178 22.82 -7.92 12.79
N GLY A 179 21.76 -7.86 11.98
CA GLY A 179 20.44 -8.39 12.33
C GLY A 179 19.78 -7.64 13.50
N ASN A 180 20.09 -6.36 13.68
CA ASN A 180 19.69 -5.59 14.85
C ASN A 180 18.74 -4.43 14.48
N ALA A 181 17.68 -4.25 15.25
CA ALA A 181 16.73 -3.16 15.12
C ALA A 181 16.66 -2.34 16.41
N SER A 182 16.79 -1.01 16.29
CA SER A 182 16.52 -0.09 17.39
C SER A 182 15.06 0.31 17.39
N VAL A 183 14.36 0.04 18.49
CA VAL A 183 12.94 0.34 18.69
C VAL A 183 12.79 1.29 19.86
N LEU A 184 12.12 2.41 19.65
CA LEU A 184 11.75 3.34 20.71
C LEU A 184 10.38 2.93 21.26
N VAL A 185 10.29 2.71 22.56
CA VAL A 185 9.06 2.32 23.25
C VAL A 185 8.74 3.35 24.33
N ALA A 186 7.54 3.90 24.28
CA ALA A 186 6.98 4.74 25.33
C ALA A 186 5.97 3.92 26.14
N VAL A 187 6.25 3.75 27.44
CA VAL A 187 5.45 2.90 28.34
C VAL A 187 5.03 3.69 29.56
N ARG A 188 3.86 3.36 30.10
CA ARG A 188 3.36 3.85 31.38
C ARG A 188 3.29 2.67 32.34
N VAL A 189 3.92 2.82 33.50
CA VAL A 189 4.00 1.76 34.51
C VAL A 189 3.21 2.19 35.73
N THR A 190 2.31 1.32 36.17
CA THR A 190 1.50 1.51 37.38
C THR A 190 1.87 0.40 38.36
N VAL A 191 2.22 0.78 39.58
CA VAL A 191 2.55 -0.16 40.65
C VAL A 191 1.38 -0.20 41.61
N SER A 192 0.94 -1.39 42.00
CA SER A 192 -0.14 -1.61 42.97
C SER A 192 0.38 -2.35 44.19
N ASP A 193 0.00 -1.93 45.39
CA ASP A 193 0.33 -2.65 46.63
C ASP A 193 -0.47 -3.96 46.77
N MET A 194 -0.21 -4.77 47.81
CA MET A 194 -0.94 -6.01 48.11
C MET A 194 -2.44 -5.80 48.31
N ASP A 195 -2.83 -4.62 48.80
CA ASP A 195 -4.25 -4.23 48.98
C ASP A 195 -4.92 -3.78 47.67
N GLY A 196 -4.20 -3.80 46.54
CA GLY A 196 -4.71 -3.39 45.23
C GLY A 196 -4.79 -1.86 45.04
N VAL A 197 -4.15 -1.09 45.92
CA VAL A 197 -4.08 0.37 45.82
C VAL A 197 -3.03 0.77 44.79
N ASN A 198 -3.46 1.46 43.72
CA ASN A 198 -2.59 1.91 42.64
C ASN A 198 -1.80 3.17 43.04
N SER A 199 -0.49 3.11 42.83
CA SER A 199 0.41 4.28 42.86
C SER A 199 0.27 5.12 41.58
N PRO A 200 0.70 6.40 41.61
CA PRO A 200 0.71 7.25 40.43
C PRO A 200 1.51 6.60 39.28
N THR A 201 0.89 6.51 38.11
CA THR A 201 1.51 5.97 36.90
C THR A 201 2.72 6.79 36.48
N ARG A 202 3.84 6.13 36.21
CA ARG A 202 5.10 6.76 35.77
C ARG A 202 5.36 6.51 34.28
N PRO A 203 5.64 7.55 33.48
CA PRO A 203 6.04 7.38 32.09
C PRO A 203 7.53 7.04 31.96
N TYR A 204 7.84 6.05 31.13
CA TYR A 204 9.20 5.68 30.75
C TYR A 204 9.35 5.67 29.24
N ARG A 205 10.55 6.04 28.78
CA ARG A 205 10.97 5.96 27.38
C ARG A 205 12.19 5.05 27.32
N LEU A 206 12.16 4.05 26.47
CA LEU A 206 13.26 3.09 26.31
C LEU A 206 13.60 2.94 24.85
N ARG A 207 14.90 2.79 24.57
CA ARG A 207 15.41 2.29 23.30
C ARG A 207 15.75 0.82 23.51
N VAL A 208 15.02 -0.05 22.85
CA VAL A 208 15.25 -1.50 22.86
C VAL A 208 15.98 -1.86 21.59
N ILE A 209 17.10 -2.55 21.70
CA ILE A 209 17.77 -3.20 20.57
C ILE A 209 17.20 -4.61 20.49
N VAL A 210 16.55 -4.92 19.38
CA VAL A 210 16.01 -6.25 19.09
C VAL A 210 16.95 -6.93 18.09
N HIS A 211 17.36 -8.16 18.37
CA HIS A 211 18.17 -8.97 17.49
C HIS A 211 17.33 -10.09 16.87
N GLU A 212 17.43 -10.27 15.56
CA GLU A 212 16.87 -11.40 14.81
C GLU A 212 17.98 -12.43 14.58
N ASP A 213 17.78 -13.65 15.08
CA ASP A 213 18.72 -14.76 14.86
C ASP A 213 18.53 -15.44 13.49
N ASP A 214 19.40 -16.39 13.17
CA ASP A 214 19.36 -17.13 11.90
C ASP A 214 18.06 -17.93 11.68
N ASN A 215 17.30 -18.22 12.75
CA ASN A 215 16.01 -18.90 12.69
C ASN A 215 14.83 -17.93 12.55
N GLY A 216 15.09 -16.62 12.49
CA GLY A 216 14.07 -15.56 12.47
C GLY A 216 13.44 -15.30 13.83
N HIS A 217 14.04 -15.78 14.93
CA HIS A 217 13.58 -15.46 16.28
C HIS A 217 14.10 -14.08 16.70
N MET A 218 13.17 -13.23 17.13
CA MET A 218 13.48 -11.89 17.58
C MET A 218 13.53 -11.84 19.12
N THR A 219 14.59 -11.27 19.68
CA THR A 219 14.80 -11.17 21.13
C THR A 219 15.36 -9.81 21.52
N GLY A 220 15.14 -9.39 22.77
CA GLY A 220 15.77 -8.18 23.31
C GLY A 220 17.27 -8.39 23.51
N TYR A 221 18.10 -7.69 22.73
CA TYR A 221 19.55 -7.82 22.74
C TYR A 221 20.22 -6.84 23.72
N ASP A 222 19.69 -5.62 23.79
CA ASP A 222 20.20 -4.56 24.65
C ASP A 222 19.09 -3.54 24.95
N LEU A 223 19.15 -2.86 26.10
CA LEU A 223 18.22 -1.81 26.50
C LEU A 223 18.98 -0.56 26.89
N LYS A 224 18.58 0.58 26.34
CA LYS A 224 19.14 1.89 26.63
C LYS A 224 18.05 2.86 27.07
N TYR A 225 18.35 3.63 28.10
CA TYR A 225 17.53 4.76 28.49
C TYR A 225 17.94 5.97 27.63
N PRO A 226 17.10 6.42 26.68
CA PRO A 226 17.33 7.70 26.03
C PRO A 226 17.34 8.78 27.13
N ASP A 227 18.46 9.51 27.20
CA ASP A 227 18.73 10.65 28.09
C ASP A 227 19.26 10.36 29.51
N GLY A 228 19.45 9.10 29.92
CA GLY A 228 19.85 8.77 31.30
C GLY A 228 18.71 9.05 32.27
N GLY A 229 18.21 8.01 32.96
CA GLY A 229 17.03 8.14 33.82
C GLY A 229 17.18 9.26 34.85
N ASN A 230 16.10 10.02 35.07
CA ASN A 230 15.96 10.91 36.23
C ASN A 230 16.06 10.12 37.54
#